data_AF-A0A3S1DDN6-F1
#
_entry.id   AF-A0A3S1DDN6-F1
#
_cell.length_a   1.000
_cell.length_b   1.000
_cell.length_c   1.000
_cell.angle_alpha   90.00
_cell.angle_beta   90.00
_cell.angle_gamma   90.00
#
_symmetry.space_group_name_H-M   'P 1'
#
loop_
_entity.id
_entity.type
_entity.pdbx_description
1 polymer ?
#
loop_
_entity_poly.entity_id
_entity_poly.type
_entity_poly.pdbx_seq_one_letter_code
_entity_poly.pdbx_strand_id
1 'polypeptide(L)' 'MKRLVISMLAGAMSLAAFQAMAADKVTLQLKWVTQAQFAGYYVAKDKGFYEAEGLDVEIKPGGP' A
#
# COMPACT_ATOMS: atom_id res chain seq x y z
N MET A 1 -32.81 -32.43 2.86
CA MET A 1 -31.35 -32.60 2.97
C MET A 1 -30.57 -31.80 1.94
N LYS A 2 -30.81 -31.94 0.62
CA LYS A 2 -30.06 -31.21 -0.43
C LYS A 2 -30.14 -29.67 -0.34
N ARG A 3 -31.31 -29.11 0.05
CA ARG A 3 -31.48 -27.64 0.22
C ARG A 3 -30.71 -27.08 1.42
N LEU A 4 -30.54 -27.88 2.47
CA LEU A 4 -29.83 -27.52 3.71
C LEU A 4 -28.31 -27.45 3.49
N VAL A 5 -27.77 -28.35 2.66
CA VAL A 5 -26.37 -28.35 2.24
C VAL A 5 -26.06 -27.12 1.36
N ILE A 6 -26.97 -26.74 0.46
CA ILE A 6 -26.82 -25.54 -0.38
C ILE A 6 -26.82 -24.27 0.48
N SER A 7 -27.68 -24.19 1.50
CA SER A 7 -27.70 -23.06 2.45
C SER A 7 -26.41 -22.96 3.29
N MET A 8 -25.83 -24.08 3.70
CA MET A 8 -24.57 -24.10 4.45
C MET A 8 -23.37 -23.66 3.60
N LEU A 9 -23.31 -24.06 2.33
CA LEU A 9 -22.23 -23.61 1.42
C LEU A 9 -22.32 -22.10 1.13
N ALA A 10 -23.54 -21.56 0.98
CA ALA A 10 -23.73 -20.12 0.78
C ALA A 10 -23.31 -19.30 2.02
N GLY A 11 -23.59 -19.80 3.22
CA GLY A 11 -23.18 -19.15 4.48
C GLY A 11 -21.66 -19.18 4.73
N ALA A 12 -20.96 -20.21 4.23
CA ALA A 12 -19.51 -20.33 4.37
C ALA A 12 -18.74 -19.31 3.50
N MET A 13 -19.28 -18.91 2.34
CA MET A 13 -18.66 -17.89 1.47
C MET A 13 -18.81 -16.46 2.01
N SER A 14 -19.85 -16.16 2.79
CA SER A 14 -20.07 -14.83 3.39
C SER A 14 -19.13 -14.49 4.56
N LEU A 15 -18.38 -15.47 5.08
CA LEU A 15 -17.43 -15.28 6.18
C LEU A 15 -15.98 -15.08 5.72
N ALA A 16 -15.71 -15.17 4.41
CA ALA A 16 -14.41 -14.82 3.86
C ALA A 16 -14.33 -13.30 3.65
N ALA A 17 -14.21 -12.56 4.75
CA ALA A 17 -13.82 -11.15 4.68
C ALA A 17 -12.37 -11.08 4.19
N PHE A 18 -12.18 -10.90 2.88
CA PHE A 18 -10.89 -10.50 2.34
C PHE A 18 -10.59 -9.10 2.87
N GLN A 19 -9.68 -9.00 3.84
CA GLN A 19 -9.10 -7.73 4.20
C GLN A 19 -8.33 -7.22 2.99
N ALA A 20 -8.81 -6.13 2.40
CA ALA A 20 -8.05 -5.43 1.36
C ALA A 20 -6.78 -4.88 2.02
N MET A 21 -5.61 -5.41 1.65
CA MET A 21 -4.34 -4.78 1.99
C MET A 21 -4.16 -3.53 1.13
N ALA A 22 -4.54 -2.39 1.69
CA ALA A 22 -4.20 -1.10 1.13
C ALA A 22 -2.76 -0.75 1.50
N ALA A 23 -2.06 -0.05 0.60
CA ALA A 23 -0.74 0.47 0.91
C ALA A 23 -0.83 1.54 2.02
N ASP A 24 0.14 1.54 2.92
CA ASP A 24 0.25 2.55 3.96
C ASP A 24 0.73 3.87 3.35
N LYS A 25 -0.04 4.93 3.56
CA LYS A 25 0.29 6.26 3.07
C LYS A 25 1.36 6.91 3.94
N VAL A 26 2.46 7.31 3.33
CA VAL A 26 3.59 7.94 4.02
C VAL A 26 4.05 9.17 3.26
N THR A 27 4.28 10.27 3.98
CA THR A 27 4.94 11.45 3.41
C THR A 27 6.41 11.48 3.83
N LEU A 28 7.31 11.43 2.85
CA LEU A 28 8.74 11.63 3.04
C LEU A 28 9.07 13.11 2.85
N GLN A 29 9.25 13.83 3.95
CA GLN A 29 9.67 15.23 3.97
C GLN A 29 11.19 15.32 3.88
N LEU A 30 11.72 15.90 2.79
CA LEU A 30 13.15 16.15 2.68
C LEU A 30 13.57 17.23 3.69
N LYS A 31 14.81 17.11 4.19
CA LYS A 31 15.41 18.10 5.11
C LYS A 31 15.70 19.44 4.43
N TRP A 32 15.88 19.42 3.11
CA TRP A 32 16.21 20.59 2.30
C TRP A 32 15.58 20.45 0.92
N VAL A 33 15.82 21.43 0.04
CA VAL A 33 15.38 21.35 -1.36
C VAL A 33 16.01 20.14 -2.06
N THR A 34 15.36 19.64 -3.11
CA THR A 34 15.85 18.50 -3.89
C THR A 34 17.27 18.74 -4.41
N GLN A 35 18.17 17.81 -4.09
CA GLN A 35 19.57 17.79 -4.51
C GLN A 35 20.00 16.35 -4.76
N ALA A 36 21.16 16.15 -5.41
CA ALA A 36 21.66 14.82 -5.79
C ALA A 36 21.76 13.84 -4.61
N GLN A 37 22.05 14.34 -3.40
CA GLN A 37 22.07 13.53 -2.17
C GLN A 37 20.73 12.84 -1.84
N PHE A 38 19.61 13.35 -2.36
CA PHE A 38 18.28 12.78 -2.16
C PHE A 38 17.81 11.90 -3.33
N ALA A 39 18.63 11.71 -4.37
CA ALA A 39 18.25 10.96 -5.58
C ALA A 39 17.79 9.52 -5.27
N GLY A 40 18.35 8.89 -4.22
CA GLY A 40 17.97 7.54 -3.80
C GLY A 40 16.47 7.39 -3.48
N TYR A 41 15.84 8.40 -2.86
CA TYR A 41 14.42 8.35 -2.54
C TYR A 41 13.54 8.37 -3.79
N TYR A 42 13.90 9.20 -4.77
CA TYR A 42 13.17 9.27 -6.05
C TYR A 42 13.39 8.01 -6.88
N VAL A 43 14.62 7.51 -6.97
CA VAL A 43 14.91 6.26 -7.68
C VAL A 43 14.17 5.07 -7.06
N ALA A 44 14.08 5.01 -5.72
CA ALA A 44 13.31 3.96 -5.05
C ALA A 44 11.83 4.03 -5.38
N LYS A 45 11.26 5.24 -5.46
CA LYS A 45 9.88 5.45 -5.91
C LYS A 45 9.69 5.03 -7.37
N ASP A 46 10.54 5.49 -8.27
CA ASP A 46 10.45 5.19 -9.71
C ASP A 46 10.66 3.69 -10.01
N LYS A 47 11.44 2.99 -9.18
CA LYS A 47 11.65 1.54 -9.29
C LYS A 47 10.56 0.70 -8.59
N GLY A 48 9.56 1.33 -7.97
CA GLY A 48 8.47 0.64 -7.28
C GLY A 48 8.88 -0.04 -5.98
N PHE A 49 10.01 0.33 -5.37
CA PHE A 49 10.48 -0.30 -4.14
C PHE A 49 9.56 -0.01 -2.95
N TYR A 50 8.95 1.18 -2.90
CA TYR A 50 7.96 1.49 -1.86
C TYR A 50 6.68 0.67 -2.05
N GLU A 51 6.20 0.54 -3.29
CA GLU A 51 5.00 -0.26 -3.59
C GLU A 51 5.20 -1.74 -3.26
N ALA A 52 6.40 -2.28 -3.52
CA ALA A 52 6.76 -3.65 -3.17
C ALA A 52 6.71 -3.92 -1.65
N GLU A 53 6.96 -2.89 -0.84
CA GLU A 53 6.85 -2.92 0.62
C GLU A 53 5.46 -2.47 1.13
N GLY A 54 4.49 -2.29 0.24
CA GLY A 54 3.14 -1.86 0.60
C GLY A 54 3.05 -0.41 1.07
N LEU A 55 3.92 0.47 0.60
CA LEU A 55 3.96 1.89 0.96
C LEU A 55 3.56 2.79 -0.23
N ASP A 56 2.61 3.69 -0.01
CA ASP A 56 2.25 4.79 -0.91
C ASP A 56 3.00 6.05 -0.44
N VAL A 57 4.17 6.30 -1.05
CA VAL A 57 5.09 7.35 -0.61
C VAL A 57 4.94 8.64 -1.43
N GLU A 58 4.58 9.73 -0.76
CA GLU A 58 4.66 11.09 -1.28
C GLU A 58 5.98 11.75 -0.86
N ILE A 59 6.81 12.19 -1.79
CA ILE A 59 8.06 12.90 -1.48
C ILE A 59 7.81 14.41 -1.56
N LYS A 60 8.07 15.12 -0.47
CA LYS A 60 7.96 16.59 -0.40
C LYS A 60 9.34 17.25 -0.30
N PRO A 61 9.65 18.25 -1.14
CA PRO A 61 10.84 19.07 -0.95
C PRO A 61 10.85 19.74 0.43
N GLY A 62 12.02 19.88 1.03
CA GLY A 62 12.23 20.68 2.23
C GLY A 62 12.65 22.10 1.89
N GLY A 63 13.17 22.79 2.90
CA GLY A 63 13.54 24.20 2.82
C GLY A 63 12.60 25.09 3.65
N PRO A 64 12.97 26.37 3.85
CA PRO A 64 12.18 27.35 4.57
C PRO A 64 10.93 27.79 3.81
#